data_AF-A0A6A3G4I3-F1
#
_entry.id   AF-A0A6A3G4I3-F1
#
_cell.length_a   1.000
_cell.length_b   1.000
_cell.length_c   1.000
_cell.angle_alpha   90.00
_cell.angle_beta   90.00
_cell.angle_gamma   90.00
#
_symmetry.space_group_name_H-M   'P 1'
#
loop_
_entity.id
_entity.type
_entity.pdbx_description
1 polymer ?
#
loop_
_entity_poly.entity_id
_entity_poly.type
_entity_poly.pdbx_seq_one_letter_code
_entity_poly.pdbx_strand_id
1 'polypeptide(L)'
;GGDVSVQSRTSYSLDWETEGSGCKSSGLLHFALPHQVEVMGDATTTQSSGAIVLHSSTRGQMVGQVTTSGSWTLSEPESEDEVDFYPASKPSADVVSQIGLLSTLQTDIDSTWILDTGSWYFSGKAYQKYASLCLMAADSGVVGANRSLLGR
;
A
#
# COMPACT_ATOMS: atom_id res chain seq x y z
N GLY A 1 -3.87 -13.86 23.98
CA GLY A 1 -3.47 -13.55 22.61
C GLY A 1 -3.89 -12.15 22.31
N GLY A 2 -4.57 -11.91 21.20
CA GLY A 2 -5.22 -10.64 20.94
C GLY A 2 -6.01 -10.69 19.63
N ASP A 3 -6.97 -9.79 19.53
CA ASP A 3 -7.80 -9.56 18.36
C ASP A 3 -7.33 -8.32 17.59
N VAL A 4 -7.74 -8.23 16.33
CA VAL A 4 -7.54 -7.03 15.50
C VAL A 4 -8.91 -6.51 15.12
N SER A 5 -9.15 -5.23 15.40
CA SER A 5 -10.37 -4.53 14.99
C SER A 5 -10.03 -3.42 14.00
N VAL A 6 -10.78 -3.33 12.90
CA VAL A 6 -10.61 -2.26 11.90
C VAL A 6 -11.78 -1.29 12.04
N GLN A 7 -11.52 -0.07 12.48
CA GLN A 7 -12.56 0.93 12.72
C GLN A 7 -12.85 1.79 11.49
N SER A 8 -11.85 2.03 10.65
CA SER A 8 -11.99 2.83 9.43
C SER A 8 -10.93 2.42 8.39
N ARG A 9 -10.90 3.14 7.26
CA ARG A 9 -9.86 3.00 6.24
C ARG A 9 -8.46 3.38 6.76
N THR A 10 -8.39 4.19 7.80
CA THR A 10 -7.15 4.71 8.40
C THR A 10 -6.85 4.18 9.80
N SER A 11 -7.82 3.61 10.50
CA SER A 11 -7.70 3.27 11.91
C SER A 11 -7.95 1.79 12.16
N TYR A 12 -7.07 1.19 12.95
CA TYR A 12 -7.19 -0.17 13.47
C TYR A 12 -6.71 -0.25 14.93
N SER A 13 -7.12 -1.30 15.64
CA SER A 13 -6.62 -1.60 16.98
C SER A 13 -6.05 -3.00 17.10
N LEU A 14 -5.08 -3.13 18.00
CA LEU A 14 -4.60 -4.41 18.51
C LEU A 14 -5.13 -4.57 19.94
N ASP A 15 -6.07 -5.50 20.12
CA ASP A 15 -6.82 -5.70 21.35
C ASP A 15 -6.27 -6.94 22.07
N TRP A 16 -5.40 -6.72 23.05
CA TRP A 16 -4.70 -7.76 23.78
C TRP A 16 -5.59 -8.42 24.82
N GLU A 17 -5.63 -9.75 24.81
CA GLU A 17 -6.19 -10.51 25.93
C GLU A 17 -5.16 -10.56 27.05
N THR A 18 -5.49 -9.91 28.18
CA THR A 18 -4.61 -9.83 29.35
C THR A 18 -5.23 -10.55 30.54
N GLU A 19 -4.40 -11.22 31.34
CA GLU A 19 -4.82 -11.85 32.59
C GLU A 19 -4.00 -11.33 33.79
N GLY A 20 -4.63 -11.27 34.95
CA GLY A 20 -4.00 -10.86 36.21
C GLY A 20 -4.68 -9.67 36.88
N SER A 21 -4.43 -9.50 38.17
CA SER A 21 -5.02 -8.42 38.99
C SER A 21 -4.48 -7.03 38.63
N GLY A 22 -3.29 -6.96 38.03
CA GLY A 22 -2.61 -5.72 37.67
C GLY A 22 -3.04 -5.12 36.32
N CYS A 23 -3.84 -5.81 35.51
CA CYS A 23 -4.15 -5.37 34.14
C CYS A 23 -4.77 -3.97 34.08
N LYS A 24 -5.65 -3.65 35.04
CA LYS A 24 -6.32 -2.33 35.10
C LYS A 24 -5.52 -1.25 35.82
N SER A 25 -4.49 -1.61 36.60
CA SER A 25 -3.71 -0.66 37.41
C SER A 25 -2.30 -0.43 36.86
N SER A 26 -1.55 -1.51 36.61
CA SER A 26 -0.19 -1.48 36.06
C SER A 26 -0.16 -1.59 34.53
N GLY A 27 -1.20 -2.17 33.93
CA GLY A 27 -1.30 -2.34 32.49
C GLY A 27 -0.46 -3.49 31.92
N LEU A 28 -0.56 -3.66 30.61
CA LEU A 28 0.28 -4.53 29.79
C LEU A 28 1.49 -3.73 29.29
N LEU A 29 2.70 -4.22 29.56
CA LEU A 29 3.91 -3.79 28.87
C LEU A 29 4.13 -4.68 27.64
N HIS A 30 4.11 -4.08 26.45
CA HIS A 30 4.40 -4.79 25.21
C HIS A 30 5.31 -3.93 24.31
N PHE A 31 6.25 -4.57 23.62
CA PHE A 31 7.20 -3.88 22.74
C PHE A 31 6.55 -3.60 21.38
N ALA A 32 6.56 -2.33 20.97
CA ALA A 32 6.08 -1.89 19.67
C ALA A 32 7.24 -1.74 18.67
N LEU A 33 7.01 -2.15 17.42
CA LEU A 33 7.94 -1.94 16.30
C LEU A 33 7.93 -0.48 15.83
N PRO A 34 8.97 -0.03 15.08
CA PRO A 34 9.06 1.37 14.63
C PRO A 34 7.79 1.88 13.93
N HIS A 35 7.27 1.14 12.94
CA HIS A 35 6.05 1.54 12.21
C HIS A 35 4.80 1.61 13.10
N GLN A 36 4.75 0.84 14.20
CA GLN A 36 3.61 0.90 15.14
C GLN A 36 3.71 2.14 16.03
N VAL A 37 4.92 2.50 16.47
CA VAL A 37 5.17 3.71 17.26
C VAL A 37 4.83 4.97 16.47
N GLU A 38 5.11 4.98 15.16
CA GLU A 38 4.84 6.12 14.27
C GLU A 38 3.36 6.47 14.15
N VAL A 39 2.48 5.48 14.28
CA VAL A 39 1.03 5.61 13.99
C VAL A 39 0.17 5.44 15.25
N MET A 40 0.79 5.17 16.39
CA MET A 40 0.12 5.05 17.68
C MET A 40 0.06 6.41 18.36
N GLY A 41 -1.13 6.78 18.85
CA GLY A 41 -1.31 7.99 19.64
C GLY A 41 -0.53 7.93 20.96
N ASP A 42 0.15 9.03 21.30
CA ASP A 42 0.91 9.20 22.55
C ASP A 42 1.93 8.09 22.86
N ALA A 43 2.52 7.50 21.81
CA ALA A 43 3.49 6.42 21.97
C ALA A 43 4.77 6.87 22.67
N THR A 44 5.29 6.01 23.55
CA THR A 44 6.65 6.13 24.08
C THR A 44 7.63 5.92 22.92
N THR A 45 8.51 6.88 22.69
CA THR A 45 9.51 6.83 21.62
C THR A 45 10.89 6.47 22.17
N THR A 46 11.85 6.18 21.29
CA THR A 46 13.25 5.96 21.67
C THR A 46 13.91 7.16 22.36
N GLN A 47 13.35 8.37 22.19
CA GLN A 47 13.81 9.61 22.82
C GLN A 47 13.09 9.91 24.15
N SER A 48 12.07 9.12 24.50
CA SER A 48 11.31 9.35 25.73
C SER A 48 12.15 9.01 26.96
N SER A 49 12.11 9.88 27.97
CA SER A 49 12.83 9.65 29.23
C SER A 49 12.33 8.37 29.90
N GLY A 50 13.25 7.44 30.19
CA GLY A 50 12.90 6.15 30.81
C GLY A 50 12.34 5.11 29.85
N ALA A 51 12.39 5.35 28.53
CA ALA A 51 11.97 4.37 27.53
C ALA A 51 12.77 3.06 27.66
N ILE A 52 12.05 1.93 27.63
CA ILE A 52 12.66 0.60 27.56
C ILE A 52 12.81 0.24 26.08
N VAL A 53 14.05 0.16 25.60
CA VAL A 53 14.36 -0.11 24.20
C VAL A 53 15.07 -1.46 24.05
N LEU A 54 14.57 -2.30 23.16
CA LEU A 54 15.20 -3.57 22.76
C LEU A 54 15.39 -3.61 21.24
N HIS A 55 16.18 -4.56 20.74
CA HIS A 55 16.35 -4.76 19.30
C HIS A 55 15.54 -5.98 18.86
N SER A 56 14.73 -5.79 17.82
CA SER A 56 14.12 -6.91 17.10
C SER A 56 15.17 -7.66 16.27
N SER A 57 14.83 -8.85 15.81
CA SER A 57 15.73 -9.66 14.97
C SER A 57 16.11 -9.00 13.64
N THR A 58 15.16 -8.29 13.02
CA THR A 58 15.31 -7.78 11.64
C THR A 58 14.62 -6.43 11.38
N ARG A 59 13.97 -5.82 12.37
CA ARG A 59 13.07 -4.68 12.19
C ARG A 59 13.45 -3.46 13.03
N GLY A 60 14.71 -3.38 13.48
CA GLY A 60 15.23 -2.26 14.26
C GLY A 60 14.84 -2.26 15.73
N GLN A 61 14.87 -1.07 16.33
CA GLN A 61 14.60 -0.84 17.75
C GLN A 61 13.10 -0.92 18.04
N MET A 62 12.74 -1.65 19.08
CA MET A 62 11.40 -1.71 19.64
C MET A 62 11.35 -0.93 20.94
N VAL A 63 10.23 -0.25 21.19
CA VAL A 63 10.02 0.54 22.42
C VAL A 63 8.87 -0.06 23.21
N GLY A 64 9.09 -0.28 24.51
CA GLY A 64 8.05 -0.74 25.42
C GLY A 64 6.93 0.29 25.57
N GLN A 65 5.69 -0.11 25.25
CA GLN A 65 4.48 0.66 25.47
C GLN A 65 3.68 0.04 26.61
N VAL A 66 3.08 0.88 27.44
CA VAL A 66 2.19 0.45 28.52
C VAL A 66 0.75 0.84 28.18
N THR A 67 -0.16 -0.13 28.21
CA THR A 67 -1.61 0.11 28.04
C THR A 67 -2.40 -0.49 29.19
N THR A 68 -3.30 0.28 29.79
CA THR A 68 -4.22 -0.19 30.84
C THR A 68 -5.59 -0.59 30.30
N SER A 69 -5.91 -0.22 29.06
CA SER A 69 -7.12 -0.67 28.37
C SER A 69 -6.95 -2.06 27.75
N GLY A 70 -5.71 -2.54 27.63
CA GLY A 70 -5.39 -3.74 26.86
C GLY A 70 -5.47 -3.51 25.35
N SER A 71 -5.67 -2.28 24.88
CA SER A 71 -5.80 -1.96 23.47
C SER A 71 -4.77 -0.91 23.04
N TRP A 72 -4.26 -1.06 21.82
CA TRP A 72 -3.52 -0.03 21.10
C TRP A 72 -4.34 0.41 19.89
N THR A 73 -4.55 1.72 19.73
CA THR A 73 -5.14 2.29 18.53
C THR A 73 -4.04 2.85 17.63
N LEU A 74 -4.08 2.47 16.36
CA LEU A 74 -3.11 2.83 15.33
C LEU A 74 -3.86 3.54 14.20
N SER A 75 -3.36 4.71 13.79
CA SER A 75 -3.97 5.56 12.78
C SER A 75 -2.95 5.93 11.71
N GLU A 76 -3.13 5.40 10.51
CA GLU A 76 -2.39 5.78 9.32
C GLU A 76 -3.05 7.00 8.68
N PRO A 77 -2.34 8.10 8.38
CA PRO A 77 -2.95 9.18 7.63
C PRO A 77 -3.40 8.69 6.24
N GLU A 78 -4.53 9.20 5.74
CA GLU A 78 -4.87 8.97 4.33
C GLU A 78 -3.75 9.51 3.44
N SER A 79 -3.45 8.78 2.36
CA SER A 79 -2.54 9.31 1.36
C SER A 79 -3.18 10.52 0.68
N GLU A 80 -2.41 11.59 0.53
CA GLU A 80 -2.81 12.74 -0.28
C GLU A 80 -2.70 12.43 -1.79
N ASP A 81 -2.04 11.33 -2.15
CA ASP A 81 -1.90 10.92 -3.55
C ASP A 81 -3.23 10.40 -4.09
N GLU A 82 -3.75 11.07 -5.12
CA GLU A 82 -4.85 10.56 -5.93
C GLU A 82 -4.32 9.43 -6.82
N VAL A 83 -4.50 8.19 -6.37
CA VAL A 83 -4.17 7.01 -7.18
C VAL A 83 -5.37 6.68 -8.07
N ASP A 84 -5.22 6.99 -9.35
CA ASP A 84 -6.11 6.54 -10.42
C ASP A 84 -5.38 5.52 -11.33
N PHE A 85 -6.05 5.01 -12.35
CA PHE A 85 -5.48 4.15 -13.38
C PHE A 85 -4.34 4.81 -14.19
N TYR A 86 -4.22 6.14 -14.13
CA TYR A 86 -3.22 6.91 -14.83
C TYR A 86 -2.25 7.58 -13.86
N PRO A 87 -1.04 7.95 -14.32
CA PRO A 87 -0.17 8.85 -13.58
C PRO A 87 -0.91 10.15 -13.25
N ALA A 88 -0.61 10.74 -12.08
CA ALA A 88 -1.23 11.99 -11.61
C ALA A 88 -1.14 13.15 -12.63
N SER A 89 -0.13 13.13 -13.50
CA SER A 89 0.00 14.06 -14.63
C SER A 89 -0.02 13.29 -15.94
N LYS A 90 -1.09 13.44 -16.72
CA LYS A 90 -1.18 12.87 -18.07
C LYS A 90 -0.28 13.66 -19.04
N PRO A 91 0.41 12.99 -19.98
CA PRO A 91 1.19 13.68 -21.00
C PRO A 91 0.28 14.49 -21.93
N SER A 92 0.76 15.63 -22.41
CA SER A 92 0.05 16.40 -23.44
C SER A 92 0.09 15.66 -24.78
N ALA A 93 -0.82 16.02 -25.70
CA ALA A 93 -0.83 15.44 -27.04
C ALA A 93 0.51 15.66 -27.79
N ASP A 94 1.15 16.81 -27.58
CA ASP A 94 2.47 17.10 -28.17
C ASP A 94 3.55 16.14 -27.65
N VAL A 95 3.56 15.87 -26.34
CA VAL A 95 4.47 14.91 -25.72
C VAL A 95 4.21 13.50 -26.24
N VAL A 96 2.93 13.08 -26.28
CA VAL A 96 2.50 11.78 -26.83
C VAL A 96 3.01 11.60 -28.26
N SER A 97 2.88 12.64 -29.10
CA SER A 97 3.38 12.63 -30.48
C SER A 97 4.91 12.61 -30.53
N GLN A 98 5.59 13.44 -29.73
CA GLN A 98 7.05 13.56 -29.73
C GLN A 98 7.73 12.24 -29.36
N ILE A 99 7.17 11.49 -28.41
CA ILE A 99 7.73 10.21 -27.97
C ILE A 99 7.22 9.01 -28.79
N GLY A 100 6.30 9.23 -29.74
CA GLY A 100 5.75 8.17 -30.58
C GLY A 100 4.87 7.16 -29.83
N LEU A 101 4.23 7.58 -28.73
CA LEU A 101 3.52 6.67 -27.81
C LEU A 101 2.43 5.85 -28.51
N LEU A 102 1.68 6.46 -29.44
CA LEU A 102 0.65 5.75 -30.21
C LEU A 102 1.26 4.62 -31.06
N SER A 103 2.39 4.86 -31.71
CA SER A 103 3.07 3.85 -32.52
C SER A 103 3.58 2.69 -31.66
N THR A 104 4.13 2.99 -30.49
CA THR A 104 4.56 1.97 -29.52
C THR A 104 3.37 1.15 -29.02
N LEU A 105 2.28 1.81 -28.64
CA LEU A 105 1.05 1.14 -28.18
C LEU A 105 0.51 0.18 -29.24
N GLN A 106 0.46 0.60 -30.50
CA GLN A 106 0.02 -0.23 -31.63
C GLN A 106 0.93 -1.45 -31.80
N THR A 107 2.24 -1.25 -31.74
CA THR A 107 3.24 -2.32 -31.88
C THR A 107 3.10 -3.35 -30.75
N ASP A 108 2.87 -2.89 -29.53
CA ASP A 108 2.72 -3.76 -28.35
C ASP A 108 1.40 -4.54 -28.38
N ILE A 109 0.30 -3.93 -28.81
CA ILE A 109 -0.99 -4.61 -28.99
C ILE A 109 -0.88 -5.68 -30.08
N ASP A 110 -0.26 -5.35 -31.21
CA ASP A 110 -0.14 -6.24 -32.37
C ASP A 110 0.93 -7.33 -32.19
N SER A 111 1.68 -7.30 -31.08
CA SER A 111 2.68 -8.33 -30.79
C SER A 111 2.06 -9.68 -30.46
N THR A 112 2.83 -10.76 -30.58
CA THR A 112 2.35 -12.10 -30.24
C THR A 112 2.27 -12.26 -28.72
N TRP A 113 1.06 -12.43 -28.20
CA TRP A 113 0.82 -12.66 -26.77
C TRP A 113 0.69 -14.14 -26.43
N ILE A 114 1.47 -14.58 -25.44
CA ILE A 114 1.29 -15.86 -24.77
C ILE A 114 0.84 -15.54 -23.34
N LEU A 115 -0.47 -15.59 -23.11
CA LEU A 115 -1.07 -15.22 -21.83
C LEU A 115 -1.10 -16.39 -20.85
N ASP A 116 -1.14 -17.62 -21.34
CA ASP A 116 -0.94 -18.81 -20.52
C ASP A 116 0.50 -19.31 -20.69
N THR A 117 1.36 -18.93 -19.75
CA THR A 117 2.76 -19.32 -19.73
C THR A 117 3.00 -20.60 -18.90
N GLY A 118 1.95 -21.27 -18.42
CA GLY A 118 2.06 -22.38 -17.46
C GLY A 118 2.48 -21.96 -16.05
N SER A 119 2.45 -20.66 -15.73
CA SER A 119 2.79 -20.11 -14.40
C SER A 119 1.90 -18.93 -14.08
N TRP A 120 1.19 -18.99 -12.95
CA TRP A 120 0.30 -17.89 -12.51
C TRP A 120 1.01 -16.54 -12.38
N TYR A 121 2.28 -16.53 -11.96
CA TYR A 121 3.05 -15.30 -11.82
C TYR A 121 3.36 -14.65 -13.17
N PHE A 122 3.86 -15.43 -14.14
CA PHE A 122 4.22 -14.91 -15.46
C PHE A 122 2.98 -14.63 -16.32
N SER A 123 1.97 -15.50 -16.27
CA SER A 123 0.66 -15.24 -16.87
C SER A 123 0.04 -13.96 -16.30
N GLY A 124 0.05 -13.78 -14.98
CA GLY A 124 -0.46 -12.57 -14.32
C GLY A 124 0.22 -11.28 -14.79
N LYS A 125 1.55 -11.30 -14.96
CA LYS A 125 2.30 -10.18 -15.56
C LYS A 125 1.86 -9.89 -17.00
N ALA A 126 1.69 -10.93 -17.81
CA ALA A 126 1.24 -10.78 -19.19
C ALA A 126 -0.17 -10.17 -19.26
N TYR A 127 -1.11 -10.69 -18.47
CA TYR A 127 -2.46 -10.14 -18.37
C TYR A 127 -2.48 -8.70 -17.90
N GLN A 128 -1.73 -8.35 -16.85
CA GLN A 128 -1.68 -6.98 -16.35
C GLN A 128 -1.07 -6.03 -17.39
N LYS A 129 -0.02 -6.45 -18.10
CA LYS A 129 0.56 -5.65 -19.19
C LYS A 129 -0.49 -5.42 -20.28
N TYR A 130 -1.15 -6.47 -20.76
CA TYR A 130 -2.18 -6.35 -21.81
C TYR A 130 -3.35 -5.46 -21.38
N ALA A 131 -3.86 -5.64 -20.16
CA ALA A 131 -4.91 -4.79 -19.61
C ALA A 131 -4.51 -3.31 -19.56
N SER A 132 -3.25 -3.02 -19.24
CA SER A 132 -2.71 -1.65 -19.25
C SER A 132 -2.66 -1.05 -20.67
N LEU A 133 -2.37 -1.88 -21.68
CA LEU A 133 -2.44 -1.45 -23.09
C LEU A 133 -3.89 -1.14 -23.50
N CYS A 134 -4.86 -1.98 -23.13
CA CYS A 134 -6.28 -1.74 -23.39
C CYS A 134 -6.77 -0.44 -22.74
N LEU A 135 -6.34 -0.17 -21.50
CA LEU A 135 -6.63 1.07 -20.81
C LEU A 135 -6.10 2.28 -21.61
N MET A 136 -4.83 2.27 -22.03
CA MET A 136 -4.26 3.36 -22.85
C MET A 136 -4.93 3.49 -24.23
N ALA A 137 -5.33 2.37 -24.84
CA ALA A 137 -6.06 2.37 -26.12
C ALA A 137 -7.45 3.02 -26.02
N ALA A 138 -8.01 3.09 -24.81
CA ALA A 138 -9.26 3.81 -24.53
C ALA A 138 -9.06 5.30 -24.23
N ASP A 139 -7.82 5.76 -23.98
CA ASP A 139 -7.53 7.15 -23.65
C ASP A 139 -7.41 8.03 -24.91
N SER A 140 -8.36 8.95 -25.10
CA SER A 140 -8.32 9.91 -26.22
C SER A 140 -7.11 10.85 -26.21
N GLY A 141 -6.47 11.06 -25.05
CA GLY A 141 -5.21 11.80 -24.97
C GLY A 141 -4.04 11.06 -25.62
N VAL A 142 -4.12 9.72 -25.70
CA VAL A 142 -3.10 8.87 -26.33
C VAL A 142 -3.44 8.56 -27.79
N VAL A 143 -4.68 8.15 -28.07
CA VAL A 143 -5.10 7.67 -29.41
C VAL A 143 -5.83 8.72 -30.25
N GLY A 144 -6.08 9.91 -29.71
CA GLY A 144 -6.88 10.94 -30.36
C GLY A 144 -8.32 10.47 -30.63
N ALA A 145 -8.82 10.71 -31.84
CA ALA A 145 -10.14 10.23 -32.27
C ALA A 145 -10.13 8.77 -32.78
N ASN A 146 -8.96 8.14 -32.89
CA ASN A 146 -8.87 6.76 -33.36
C ASN A 146 -9.44 5.81 -32.30
N ARG A 147 -10.34 4.91 -32.72
CA ARG A 147 -10.93 3.86 -31.87
C ARG A 147 -10.64 2.46 -32.39
N SER A 148 -9.86 2.31 -33.46
CA SER A 148 -9.60 1.03 -34.10
C SER A 148 -8.89 0.02 -33.18
N LEU A 149 -8.19 0.51 -32.15
CA LEU A 149 -7.46 -0.33 -31.20
C LEU A 149 -8.37 -1.00 -30.15
N LEU A 150 -9.60 -0.54 -29.99
CA LEU A 150 -10.55 -1.13 -29.04
C LEU A 150 -11.28 -2.37 -29.58
N GLY A 151 -11.19 -2.62 -30.88
CA GLY A 151 -11.84 -3.74 -31.55
C GLY A 151 -10.88 -4.86 -31.97
N ARG A 152 -9.65 -4.86 -31.46
CA ARG A 152 -8.62 -5.86 -31.75
C ARG A 152 -8.50 -6.88 -30.62
#